data_AF-M1VLH4-F1
#
_entry.id   AF-M1VLH4-F1
#
_cell.length_a   1.000
_cell.length_b   1.000
_cell.length_c   1.000
_cell.angle_alpha   90.00
_cell.angle_beta   90.00
_cell.angle_gamma   90.00
#
_symmetry.space_group_name_H-M   'P 1'
#
loop_
_entity.id
_entity.type
_entity.pdbx_description
1 polymer ?
#
loop_
_entity_poly.entity_id
_entity_poly.type
_entity_poly.pdbx_seq_one_letter_code
_entity_poly.pdbx_strand_id
1 'polypeptide(L)'
;MPTATYAALIHADLDVLWGLLLDKLQSDEQFMPGLERAEIVPLSVAEDPTGVARFRQQHDRRLYFSDGRLVEERVTIDEERKNILLELRNDARYTGYVSTVLLPCPFPEATSGAHVLVRTMDWRAKRSLTDDEIEEGELLATKIRESTLRLKHEVESLRWSLDDSKDPDDE
;
A
#
# COMPACT_ATOMS: atom_id res chain seq x y z
N MET A 1 9.60 10.81 11.97
CA MET A 1 9.48 11.73 10.81
C MET A 1 8.00 11.99 10.60
N PRO A 2 7.60 13.15 10.07
CA PRO A 2 6.22 13.35 9.61
C PRO A 2 5.94 12.40 8.42
N THR A 3 4.67 12.05 8.26
CA THR A 3 4.16 11.30 7.11
C THR A 3 4.56 12.01 5.81
N ALA A 4 5.11 11.27 4.85
CA ALA A 4 5.50 11.77 3.54
C ALA A 4 4.69 11.04 2.46
N THR A 5 4.12 11.80 1.53
CA THR A 5 3.37 11.26 0.40
C THR A 5 4.01 11.72 -0.90
N TYR A 6 4.23 10.77 -1.80
CA TYR A 6 4.72 10.99 -3.15
C TYR A 6 3.69 10.44 -4.14
N ALA A 7 3.42 11.19 -5.21
CA ALA A 7 2.54 10.75 -6.29
C ALA A 7 3.25 10.88 -7.63
N ALA A 8 3.12 9.88 -8.48
CA ALA A 8 3.66 9.87 -9.84
C ALA A 8 2.57 9.50 -10.84
N LEU A 9 2.49 10.25 -11.94
CA LEU A 9 1.68 9.89 -13.10
C LEU A 9 2.47 8.90 -13.97
N ILE A 10 1.86 7.76 -14.28
CA ILE A 10 2.49 6.68 -15.04
C ILE A 10 1.59 6.31 -16.22
N HIS A 11 2.17 6.24 -17.42
CA HIS A 11 1.47 5.85 -18.64
C HIS A 11 1.72 4.38 -18.92
N ALA A 12 0.84 3.53 -18.42
CA ALA A 12 0.85 2.08 -18.65
C ALA A 12 -0.49 1.49 -18.22
N ASP A 13 -0.82 0.33 -18.77
CA ASP A 13 -2.01 -0.42 -18.40
C ASP A 13 -1.99 -0.81 -16.92
N LEU A 14 -3.15 -0.76 -16.26
CA LEU A 14 -3.28 -1.02 -14.82
C LEU A 14 -2.74 -2.40 -14.44
N ASP A 15 -3.07 -3.43 -15.21
CA ASP A 15 -2.67 -4.80 -14.94
C ASP A 15 -1.16 -4.99 -15.11
N VAL A 16 -0.54 -4.28 -16.06
CA VAL A 16 0.91 -4.27 -16.23
C VAL A 16 1.58 -3.60 -15.03
N LEU A 17 1.09 -2.43 -14.60
CA LEU A 17 1.63 -1.74 -13.43
C LEU A 17 1.47 -2.57 -12.15
N TRP A 18 0.32 -3.20 -11.99
CA TRP A 18 0.07 -4.07 -10.86
C TRP A 18 1.00 -5.29 -10.86
N GLY A 19 1.15 -5.95 -12.01
CA GLY A 19 2.10 -7.05 -12.19
C GLY A 19 3.53 -6.64 -11.82
N LEU A 20 4.01 -5.50 -12.33
CA LEU A 20 5.35 -4.99 -12.01
C LEU A 20 5.54 -4.70 -10.52
N LEU A 21 4.51 -4.21 -9.82
CA LEU A 21 4.58 -4.00 -8.37
C LEU A 21 4.66 -5.32 -7.61
N LEU A 22 3.91 -6.35 -8.04
CA LEU A 22 3.97 -7.68 -7.45
C LEU A 22 5.31 -8.37 -7.73
N ASP A 23 5.81 -8.29 -8.96
CA ASP A 23 7.11 -8.82 -9.37
C ASP A 23 8.24 -8.18 -8.56
N LYS A 24 8.15 -6.86 -8.33
CA LYS A 24 9.09 -6.15 -7.46
C LYS A 24 9.14 -6.77 -6.06
N LEU A 25 7.99 -7.13 -5.45
CA LEU A 25 7.97 -7.77 -4.13
C LEU A 25 8.61 -9.16 -4.11
N GLN A 26 8.64 -9.85 -5.26
CA GLN A 26 9.24 -11.17 -5.40
C GLN A 26 10.76 -11.11 -5.68
N SER A 27 11.27 -9.96 -6.12
CA SER A 27 12.66 -9.76 -6.49
C SER A 27 13.20 -8.43 -5.98
N ASP A 28 12.93 -8.11 -4.71
CA ASP A 28 13.30 -6.82 -4.10
C ASP A 28 14.80 -6.52 -4.22
N GLU A 29 15.66 -7.54 -4.25
CA GLU A 29 17.12 -7.41 -4.38
C GLU A 29 17.55 -6.66 -5.66
N GLN A 30 16.71 -6.68 -6.70
CA GLN A 30 16.97 -5.96 -7.95
C GLN A 30 16.65 -4.46 -7.83
N PHE A 31 15.83 -4.08 -6.85
CA PHE A 31 15.26 -2.73 -6.72
C PHE A 31 15.70 -2.01 -5.43
N MET A 32 16.28 -2.72 -4.47
CA MET A 32 16.71 -2.20 -3.18
C MET A 32 18.24 -2.28 -3.04
N PRO A 33 18.96 -1.16 -3.21
CA PRO A 33 20.41 -1.16 -3.06
C PRO A 33 20.86 -1.71 -1.70
N GLY A 34 21.79 -2.68 -1.75
CA GLY A 34 22.38 -3.31 -0.58
C GLY A 34 21.55 -4.44 0.04
N LEU A 35 20.35 -4.75 -0.48
CA LEU A 35 19.60 -5.95 -0.13
C LEU A 35 20.22 -7.17 -0.81
N GLU A 36 20.52 -8.23 -0.05
CA GLU A 36 21.12 -9.45 -0.58
C GLU A 36 20.09 -10.54 -0.82
N ARG A 37 19.09 -10.65 0.06
CA ARG A 37 17.99 -11.62 -0.07
C ARG A 37 16.74 -11.18 0.68
N ALA A 38 15.60 -11.63 0.18
CA ALA A 38 14.31 -11.57 0.86
C ALA A 38 13.79 -12.99 1.11
N GLU A 39 13.26 -13.25 2.31
CA GLU A 39 12.61 -14.51 2.66
C GLU A 39 11.15 -14.24 3.03
N ILE A 40 10.22 -14.89 2.35
CA ILE A 40 8.80 -14.87 2.72
C ILE A 40 8.60 -15.90 3.84
N VAL A 41 8.09 -15.42 4.97
CA VAL A 41 7.69 -16.25 6.11
C VAL A 41 6.19 -16.50 5.98
N PRO A 42 5.77 -17.76 5.73
CA PRO A 42 4.35 -18.09 5.64
C PRO A 42 3.65 -17.73 6.94
N LEU A 43 2.63 -16.88 6.88
CA LEU A 43 1.72 -16.69 8.00
C LEU A 43 0.88 -17.97 8.13
N SER A 44 0.75 -18.50 9.36
CA SER A 44 -0.27 -19.51 9.61
C SER A 44 -1.63 -18.87 9.34
N VAL A 45 -2.24 -19.20 8.21
CA VAL A 45 -3.54 -18.66 7.81
C VAL A 45 -4.55 -19.08 8.87
N ALA A 46 -4.91 -18.17 9.77
CA ALA A 46 -6.19 -18.26 10.44
C ALA A 46 -7.22 -18.01 9.34
N GLU A 47 -7.96 -19.05 8.96
CA GLU A 47 -9.03 -18.94 7.97
C GLU A 47 -9.95 -17.78 8.40
N ASP A 48 -9.98 -16.72 7.60
CA ASP A 48 -10.89 -15.61 7.81
C ASP A 48 -12.33 -16.14 7.65
N PRO A 49 -13.12 -16.21 8.73
CA PRO A 49 -14.45 -16.83 8.70
C PRO A 49 -15.45 -16.03 7.85
N THR A 50 -15.08 -14.83 7.37
CA THR A 50 -15.94 -13.97 6.55
C THR A 50 -15.85 -14.25 5.05
N GLY A 51 -14.86 -15.02 4.58
CA GLY A 51 -14.67 -15.31 3.15
C GLY A 51 -14.21 -14.12 2.29
N VAL A 52 -14.02 -12.94 2.90
CA VAL A 52 -13.53 -11.71 2.25
C VAL A 52 -12.02 -11.79 1.94
N ALA A 53 -11.29 -12.67 2.61
CA ALA A 53 -9.85 -12.87 2.45
C ALA A 53 -9.38 -13.41 1.09
N ARG A 54 -10.28 -13.79 0.15
CA ARG A 54 -9.85 -14.30 -1.17
C ARG A 54 -8.97 -13.31 -1.96
N PHE A 55 -9.13 -12.00 -1.72
CA PHE A 55 -8.41 -10.94 -2.44
C PHE A 55 -7.36 -10.24 -1.58
N ARG A 56 -7.20 -10.66 -0.32
CA ARG A 56 -6.25 -10.07 0.61
C ARG A 56 -5.23 -11.11 1.04
N GLN A 57 -4.04 -11.04 0.45
CA GLN A 57 -2.92 -11.88 0.83
C GLN A 57 -2.08 -11.16 1.89
N GLN A 58 -1.71 -11.88 2.94
CA GLN A 58 -0.79 -11.37 3.95
C GLN A 58 0.36 -12.34 4.13
N HIS A 59 1.56 -11.81 4.23
CA HIS A 59 2.75 -12.59 4.58
C HIS A 59 3.74 -11.72 5.35
N ASP A 60 4.47 -12.32 6.28
CA ASP A 60 5.61 -11.68 6.89
C ASP A 60 6.83 -11.95 6.00
N ARG A 61 7.79 -11.03 5.94
CA ARG A 61 9.04 -11.23 5.20
C ARG A 61 10.23 -10.67 5.95
N ARG A 62 11.39 -11.26 5.68
CA ARG A 62 12.69 -10.91 6.24
C ARG A 62 13.60 -10.43 5.12
N LEU A 63 14.11 -9.23 5.26
CA LEU A 63 15.05 -8.59 4.33
C LEU A 63 16.44 -8.56 4.96
N TYR A 64 17.43 -9.13 4.26
CA TYR A 64 18.80 -9.23 4.73
C TYR A 64 19.71 -8.32 3.90
N PHE A 65 20.32 -7.33 4.54
CA PHE A 65 21.20 -6.36 3.89
C PHE A 65 22.67 -6.75 4.06
N SER A 66 23.48 -6.36 3.08
CA SER A 66 24.94 -6.57 3.02
C SER A 66 25.73 -5.98 4.19
N ASP A 67 25.16 -5.01 4.90
CA ASP A 67 25.75 -4.43 6.12
C ASP A 67 25.36 -5.20 7.40
N GLY A 68 24.72 -6.37 7.26
CA GLY A 68 24.29 -7.23 8.35
C GLY A 68 22.96 -6.82 8.99
N ARG A 69 22.27 -5.78 8.47
CA ARG A 69 20.94 -5.43 8.96
C ARG A 69 19.89 -6.46 8.53
N LEU A 70 19.01 -6.80 9.48
CA LEU A 70 17.80 -7.55 9.25
C LEU A 70 16.60 -6.61 9.44
N VAL A 71 15.71 -6.60 8.46
CA VAL A 71 14.43 -5.88 8.54
C VAL A 71 13.31 -6.91 8.41
N GLU A 72 12.39 -6.92 9.37
CA GLU A 72 11.19 -7.75 9.30
C GLU A 72 9.97 -6.86 9.07
N GLU A 73 9.16 -7.23 8.09
CA GLU A 73 7.96 -6.49 7.75
C GLU A 73 6.81 -7.42 7.38
N ARG A 74 5.58 -6.91 7.53
CA ARG A 74 4.36 -7.54 7.08
C ARG A 74 3.92 -6.90 5.79
N VAL A 75 3.70 -7.72 4.78
CA VAL A 75 3.14 -7.31 3.50
C VAL A 75 1.66 -7.67 3.48
N THR A 76 0.81 -6.69 3.20
CA THR A 76 -0.60 -6.88 2.90
C THR A 76 -0.85 -6.45 1.46
N ILE A 77 -1.29 -7.39 0.62
CA ILE A 77 -1.66 -7.15 -0.77
C ILE A 77 -3.18 -7.18 -0.85
N ASP A 78 -3.77 -6.10 -1.36
CA ASP A 78 -5.20 -5.96 -1.62
C ASP A 78 -5.39 -5.80 -3.13
N GLU A 79 -5.65 -6.92 -3.82
CA GLU A 79 -5.72 -6.97 -5.28
C GLU A 79 -6.91 -6.20 -5.84
N GLU A 80 -8.05 -6.20 -5.14
CA GLU A 80 -9.25 -5.46 -5.52
C GLU A 80 -8.97 -3.96 -5.56
N ARG A 81 -8.22 -3.47 -4.57
CA ARG A 81 -7.89 -2.04 -4.45
C ARG A 81 -6.56 -1.66 -5.07
N LYS A 82 -5.83 -2.61 -5.65
CA LYS A 82 -4.48 -2.41 -6.19
C LYS A 82 -3.58 -1.66 -5.19
N ASN A 83 -3.58 -2.14 -3.94
CA ASN A 83 -2.84 -1.56 -2.82
C ASN A 83 -1.88 -2.59 -2.20
N ILE A 84 -0.67 -2.14 -1.91
CA ILE A 84 0.35 -2.88 -1.18
C ILE A 84 0.70 -2.07 0.07
N LEU A 85 0.53 -2.67 1.24
CA LEU A 85 0.96 -2.12 2.52
C LEU A 85 2.13 -2.94 3.07
N LEU A 86 3.22 -2.26 3.42
CA LEU A 86 4.41 -2.82 4.04
C LEU A 86 4.53 -2.23 5.44
N GLU A 87 4.36 -3.05 6.48
CA GLU A 87 4.38 -2.63 7.89
C GLU A 87 5.61 -3.18 8.57
N LEU A 88 6.37 -2.34 9.27
CA LEU A 88 7.58 -2.78 9.96
C LEU A 88 7.24 -3.49 11.27
N ARG A 89 7.72 -4.71 11.45
CA ARG A 89 7.34 -5.57 12.60
C ARG A 89 8.43 -5.68 13.66
N ASN A 90 9.71 -5.57 13.31
CA ASN A 90 10.79 -5.90 14.25
C ASN A 90 12.07 -5.05 14.07
N ASP A 91 11.93 -3.74 13.87
CA ASP A 91 13.08 -2.84 13.93
C ASP A 91 13.24 -2.28 15.36
N ALA A 92 14.49 -2.25 15.85
CA ALA A 92 14.81 -1.79 17.20
C ALA A 92 14.66 -0.25 17.36
N ARG A 93 14.71 0.50 16.28
CA ARG A 93 14.78 1.97 16.28
C ARG A 93 13.52 2.62 15.76
N TYR A 94 12.80 1.97 14.85
CA TYR A 94 11.67 2.54 14.15
C TYR A 94 10.41 1.66 14.22
N THR A 95 9.27 2.27 13.97
CA THR A 95 7.99 1.64 13.62
C THR A 95 7.35 2.45 12.51
N GLY A 96 6.45 1.85 11.74
CA GLY A 96 5.77 2.55 10.65
C GLY A 96 5.42 1.66 9.49
N TYR A 97 5.06 2.31 8.38
CA TYR A 97 4.60 1.62 7.18
C TYR A 97 4.93 2.39 5.90
N VAL A 98 4.84 1.66 4.79
CA VAL A 98 4.79 2.19 3.43
C VAL A 98 3.55 1.62 2.74
N SER A 99 2.69 2.50 2.21
CA SER A 99 1.56 2.11 1.38
C SER A 99 1.81 2.56 -0.05
N THR A 100 1.51 1.69 -1.02
CA THR A 100 1.54 1.99 -2.45
C THR A 100 0.17 1.66 -3.03
N VAL A 101 -0.48 2.66 -3.61
CA VAL A 101 -1.82 2.55 -4.19
C VAL A 101 -1.77 2.98 -5.66
N LEU A 102 -2.37 2.19 -6.54
CA LEU A 102 -2.64 2.59 -7.92
C LEU A 102 -4.05 3.15 -8.02
N LEU A 103 -4.17 4.39 -8.50
CA LEU A 103 -5.43 5.07 -8.72
C LEU A 103 -5.64 5.38 -10.21
N PRO A 104 -6.88 5.35 -10.72
CA PRO A 104 -7.19 5.91 -12.03
C PRO A 104 -6.74 7.37 -12.12
N CYS A 105 -6.27 7.81 -13.29
CA CYS A 105 -5.96 9.22 -13.49
C CYS A 105 -7.24 10.08 -13.36
N PRO A 106 -7.23 11.17 -12.57
CA PRO A 106 -8.38 12.05 -12.43
C PRO A 106 -8.66 12.90 -13.69
N PHE A 107 -7.76 12.90 -14.69
CA PHE A 107 -7.88 13.64 -15.94
C PHE A 107 -7.85 12.69 -17.16
N PRO A 108 -8.82 11.77 -17.30
CA PRO A 108 -8.79 10.71 -18.32
C PRO A 108 -8.79 11.25 -19.76
N GLU A 109 -9.37 12.42 -19.99
CA GLU A 109 -9.47 13.05 -21.32
C GLU A 109 -8.13 13.59 -21.84
N ALA A 110 -7.21 13.95 -20.94
CA ALA A 110 -5.89 14.48 -21.30
C ALA A 110 -4.82 13.38 -21.38
N THR A 111 -5.03 12.23 -20.73
CA THR A 111 -4.04 11.17 -20.57
C THR A 111 -4.69 9.79 -20.60
N SER A 112 -5.07 9.35 -21.80
CA SER A 112 -5.65 8.00 -22.00
C SER A 112 -4.68 6.93 -21.50
N GLY A 113 -5.17 6.04 -20.64
CA GLY A 113 -4.40 4.92 -20.08
C GLY A 113 -3.39 5.30 -18.99
N ALA A 114 -3.43 6.54 -18.47
CA ALA A 114 -2.57 6.92 -17.35
C ALA A 114 -3.17 6.53 -15.99
N HIS A 115 -2.28 6.24 -15.05
CA HIS A 115 -2.58 5.90 -13.67
C HIS A 115 -1.71 6.74 -12.73
N VAL A 116 -2.20 6.98 -11.52
CA VAL A 116 -1.43 7.66 -10.48
C VAL A 116 -0.97 6.62 -9.46
N LEU A 117 0.34 6.47 -9.31
CA LEU A 117 0.93 5.70 -8.23
C LEU A 117 1.14 6.64 -7.04
N VAL A 118 0.43 6.40 -5.95
CA VAL A 118 0.56 7.13 -4.70
C VAL A 118 1.32 6.26 -3.71
N ARG A 119 2.44 6.78 -3.23
CA ARG A 119 3.26 6.15 -2.20
C ARG A 119 3.26 7.00 -0.95
N THR A 120 2.73 6.45 0.14
CA THR A 120 2.69 7.09 1.45
C THR A 120 3.63 6.36 2.40
N MET A 121 4.38 7.11 3.19
CA MET A 121 5.39 6.61 4.11
C MET A 121 5.22 7.31 5.45
N ASP A 122 5.06 6.53 6.52
CA ASP A 122 5.10 7.04 7.91
C ASP A 122 6.14 6.21 8.67
N TRP A 123 7.18 6.87 9.18
CA TRP A 123 8.22 6.25 10.00
C TRP A 123 8.42 7.05 11.27
N ARG A 124 8.31 6.38 12.42
CA ARG A 124 8.44 6.99 13.75
C ARG A 124 9.56 6.29 14.49
N ALA A 125 10.39 7.06 15.18
CA ALA A 125 11.43 6.47 16.02
C ALA A 125 10.77 5.96 17.30
N LYS A 126 11.02 4.70 17.69
CA LYS A 126 10.42 4.11 18.90
C LYS A 126 10.79 4.89 20.16
N ARG A 127 12.02 5.40 20.24
CA ARG A 127 12.50 6.24 21.36
C ARG A 127 11.73 7.55 21.57
N SER A 128 10.97 8.00 20.57
CA SER A 128 10.16 9.22 20.63
C SER A 128 8.67 8.92 20.82
N LEU A 129 8.33 7.66 21.09
CA LEU A 129 6.98 7.19 21.34
C LEU A 129 6.92 6.63 22.76
N THR A 130 5.83 6.89 23.47
CA THR A 130 5.47 6.11 24.66
C THR A 130 5.03 4.70 24.25
N ASP A 131 5.02 3.75 25.19
CA ASP A 131 4.56 2.38 24.90
C ASP A 131 3.12 2.38 24.33
N ASP A 132 2.25 3.26 24.84
CA ASP A 132 0.89 3.47 24.32
C ASP A 132 0.88 4.00 22.88
N GLU A 133 1.82 4.88 22.49
CA GLU A 133 1.94 5.41 21.13
C GLU A 133 2.54 4.40 20.14
N ILE A 134 3.31 3.42 20.64
CA ILE A 134 3.81 2.30 19.83
C ILE A 134 2.63 1.37 19.50
N GLU A 135 1.82 1.01 20.49
CA GLU A 135 0.62 0.19 20.31
C GLU A 135 -0.42 0.94 19.44
N GLU A 136 -0.59 2.25 19.64
CA GLU A 136 -1.46 3.09 18.81
C GLU A 136 -0.90 3.25 17.39
N GLY A 137 0.41 3.23 17.17
CA GLY A 137 1.03 3.24 15.84
C GLY A 137 0.71 1.97 15.04
N GLU A 138 0.72 0.80 15.70
CA GLU A 138 0.25 -0.46 15.12
C GLU A 138 -1.27 -0.41 14.84
N LEU A 139 -2.04 0.22 15.72
CA LEU A 139 -3.46 0.49 15.51
C LEU A 139 -3.71 1.50 14.38
N LEU A 140 -2.81 2.48 14.17
CA LEU A 140 -2.92 3.52 13.14
C LEU A 140 -2.72 2.92 11.75
N ALA A 141 -1.78 1.98 11.60
CA ALA A 141 -1.61 1.20 10.37
C ALA A 141 -2.91 0.43 10.04
N THR A 142 -3.59 -0.10 11.06
CA THR A 142 -4.93 -0.69 10.95
C THR A 142 -6.02 0.34 10.58
N LYS A 143 -5.99 1.54 11.16
CA LYS A 143 -6.92 2.64 10.81
C LYS A 143 -6.65 3.24 9.42
N ILE A 144 -5.44 3.16 8.90
CA ILE A 144 -5.11 3.58 7.52
C ILE A 144 -5.58 2.51 6.53
N ARG A 145 -5.46 1.23 6.89
CA ARG A 145 -6.16 0.13 6.21
C ARG A 145 -7.69 0.38 6.16
N GLU A 146 -8.28 1.03 7.17
CA GLU A 146 -9.69 1.46 7.16
C GLU A 146 -9.93 2.81 6.45
N SER A 147 -9.03 3.78 6.54
CA SER A 147 -9.20 5.10 5.91
C SER A 147 -9.03 5.03 4.39
N THR A 148 -8.27 4.05 3.90
CA THR A 148 -8.21 3.69 2.47
C THR A 148 -9.57 3.14 1.99
N LEU A 149 -10.39 2.55 2.87
CA LEU A 149 -11.80 2.22 2.55
C LEU A 149 -12.65 3.48 2.40
N ARG A 150 -12.37 4.50 3.24
CA ARG A 150 -13.15 5.73 3.30
C ARG A 150 -12.91 6.64 2.09
N LEU A 151 -11.66 6.76 1.63
CA LEU A 151 -11.31 7.46 0.40
C LEU A 151 -11.97 6.82 -0.85
N LYS A 152 -12.17 5.50 -0.87
CA LYS A 152 -12.94 4.82 -1.93
C LYS A 152 -14.40 5.29 -1.96
N HIS A 153 -15.02 5.47 -0.80
CA HIS A 153 -16.42 5.91 -0.69
C HIS A 153 -16.62 7.37 -1.11
N GLU A 154 -15.64 8.24 -0.88
CA GLU A 154 -15.67 9.63 -1.37
C GLU A 154 -15.44 9.72 -2.89
N VAL A 155 -14.56 8.87 -3.44
CA VAL A 155 -14.34 8.79 -4.89
C VAL A 155 -15.55 8.19 -5.62
N GLU A 156 -16.22 7.18 -5.04
CA GLU A 156 -17.46 6.62 -5.57
C GLU A 156 -18.64 7.60 -5.46
N SER A 157 -18.75 8.38 -4.38
CA SER A 157 -19.80 9.40 -4.28
C SER A 157 -19.60 10.57 -5.24
N LEU A 158 -18.35 10.93 -5.55
CA LEU A 158 -18.05 11.94 -6.56
C LEU A 158 -18.40 11.46 -7.98
N ARG A 159 -18.24 10.15 -8.27
CA ARG A 159 -18.61 9.56 -9.56
C ARG A 159 -20.12 9.61 -9.81
N TRP A 160 -20.95 9.38 -8.79
CA TRP A 160 -22.42 9.52 -8.91
C TRP A 160 -22.87 10.98 -9.03
N SER A 161 -22.20 11.92 -8.37
CA SER A 161 -22.53 13.36 -8.49
C SER A 161 -22.23 13.95 -9.87
N LEU A 162 -21.33 13.34 -10.65
CA LEU A 162 -21.00 13.76 -12.01
C LEU A 162 -21.94 13.16 -13.06
N ASP A 163 -22.41 11.93 -12.87
CA ASP A 163 -23.38 11.28 -13.78
C ASP A 163 -24.79 11.93 -13.69
N ASP A 164 -25.18 12.47 -12.53
CA ASP A 164 -26.45 13.20 -12.36
C ASP A 164 -26.43 14.63 -12.97
N SER A 165 -25.30 15.10 -13.49
CA SER A 165 -25.15 16.44 -14.09
C SER A 165 -25.20 16.46 -15.63
N LYS A 166 -25.38 15.30 -16.27
CA LYS A 166 -25.69 15.23 -17.71
C LYS A 166 -27.19 15.46 -17.90
N ASP A 167 -27.57 16.70 -18.19
CA ASP A 167 -28.90 17.01 -18.67
C ASP A 167 -29.20 16.19 -19.95
N PRO A 168 -30.34 15.47 -20.01
CA PRO A 168 -30.71 14.64 -21.15
C PRO A 168 -31.22 15.44 -22.38
N ASP A 169 -31.03 16.76 -22.42
CA ASP A 169 -31.69 17.65 -23.40
C ASP A 169 -30.77 18.18 -24.53
N ASP A 170 -29.55 17.67 -24.69
CA ASP A 170 -28.69 17.96 -25.86
C ASP A 170 -28.74 16.80 -26.89
N GLU A 171 -29.89 16.61 -27.56
CA GLU A 171 -30.02 15.93 -28.87
C GLU A 171 -30.86 16.75 -29.86
#